data_AF-A0A7L1CL31-F1
#
_entry.id   AF-A0A7L1CL31-F1
#
_cell.length_a   1.000
_cell.length_b   1.000
_cell.length_c   1.000
_cell.angle_alpha   90.00
_cell.angle_beta   90.00
_cell.angle_gamma   90.00
#
_symmetry.space_group_name_H-M   'P 1'
#
loop_
_entity.id
_entity.type
_entity.pdbx_description
1 polymer ?
#
loop_
_entity_poly.entity_id
_entity_poly.type
_entity_poly.pdbx_seq_one_letter_code
_entity_poly.pdbx_strand_id
1 'polypeptide(L)'
;VCLTCCSRESMVRINQICHQQGIKFFSGDVFGFHGYMFADLGEHEFVEEKPKVAKGSPGVQDGPEAKRARVEPAETTVVKK
;
A
#
# COMPACT_ATOMS: atom_id res chain seq x y z
N VAL A 1 4.91 1.96 -15.90
CA VAL A 1 6.28 1.68 -16.39
C VAL A 1 7.17 1.35 -15.21
N CYS A 2 8.03 0.32 -15.31
CA CYS A 2 8.99 -0.03 -14.27
C CYS A 2 10.41 -0.06 -14.88
N LEU A 3 11.35 0.70 -14.32
CA LEU A 3 12.72 0.79 -14.80
C LEU A 3 13.72 0.17 -13.83
N THR A 4 14.65 -0.59 -14.39
CA THR A 4 15.84 -1.12 -13.73
C THR A 4 17.06 -0.86 -14.62
N CYS A 5 18.25 -0.85 -14.02
CA CYS A 5 19.55 -0.69 -14.68
C CYS A 5 19.63 0.53 -15.60
N CYS A 6 18.91 1.61 -15.30
CA CYS A 6 18.84 2.82 -16.11
C CYS A 6 19.71 3.94 -15.51
N SER A 7 20.26 4.80 -16.37
CA SER A 7 20.90 6.02 -15.88
C SER A 7 19.87 6.93 -15.19
N ARG A 8 20.33 7.75 -14.24
CA ARG A 8 19.46 8.73 -13.57
C ARG A 8 18.77 9.65 -14.57
N GLU A 9 19.45 10.05 -15.63
CA GLU A 9 18.88 10.91 -16.67
C GLU A 9 17.70 10.24 -17.38
N SER A 10 17.85 8.99 -17.80
CA SER A 10 16.77 8.21 -18.42
C SER A 10 15.60 8.03 -17.45
N MET A 11 15.88 7.72 -16.18
CA MET A 11 14.83 7.56 -15.16
C MET A 11 14.01 8.83 -14.98
N VAL A 12 14.67 9.99 -14.84
CA VAL A 12 14.00 11.29 -14.69
C VAL A 12 13.17 11.64 -15.93
N ARG A 13 13.74 11.48 -17.13
CA ARG A 13 13.05 11.79 -18.39
C ARG A 13 11.81 10.91 -18.57
N ILE A 14 11.94 9.61 -18.35
CA ILE A 14 10.83 8.66 -18.51
C ILE A 14 9.77 8.91 -17.43
N ASN A 15 10.17 9.20 -16.19
CA ASN A 15 9.21 9.55 -15.13
C ASN A 15 8.39 10.79 -15.50
N GLN A 16 9.03 11.84 -15.98
CA GLN A 16 8.33 13.07 -16.43
C GLN A 16 7.29 12.77 -17.51
N ILE A 17 7.64 11.95 -18.50
CA ILE A 17 6.71 11.52 -19.55
C ILE A 17 5.55 10.72 -18.95
N CYS A 18 5.85 9.76 -18.07
CA CYS A 18 4.82 8.94 -17.42
C CYS A 18 3.84 9.80 -16.61
N HIS A 19 4.36 10.73 -15.81
CA HIS A 19 3.58 11.63 -14.97
C HIS A 19 2.63 12.50 -15.81
N GLN A 20 3.13 13.10 -16.90
CA GLN A 20 2.32 13.92 -17.82
C GLN A 20 1.21 13.12 -18.52
N GLN A 21 1.40 11.81 -18.69
CA GLN A 21 0.44 10.92 -19.35
C GLN A 21 -0.44 10.14 -18.35
N GLY A 22 -0.34 10.41 -17.05
CA GLY A 22 -1.09 9.70 -16.01
C GLY A 22 -0.68 8.22 -15.84
N ILE A 23 0.51 7.85 -16.32
CA ILE A 23 1.04 6.49 -16.26
C ILE A 23 1.79 6.31 -14.93
N LYS A 24 1.45 5.28 -14.17
CA LYS A 24 2.16 4.95 -12.92
C LYS A 24 3.60 4.51 -13.22
N PHE A 25 4.56 5.09 -12.53
CA PHE A 25 5.98 4.86 -12.75
C PHE A 25 6.66 4.27 -11.51
N PHE A 26 7.56 3.33 -11.75
CA PHE A 26 8.38 2.68 -10.73
C PHE A 26 9.82 2.62 -11.21
N SER A 27 10.76 2.68 -10.26
CA SER A 27 12.15 2.33 -10.55
C SER A 27 12.85 1.78 -9.33
N GLY A 28 13.83 0.90 -9.53
CA GLY A 28 14.63 0.36 -8.45
C GLY A 28 15.84 -0.37 -9.00
N ASP A 29 16.90 -0.45 -8.19
CA ASP A 29 18.09 -1.24 -8.47
C ASP A 29 18.72 -1.75 -7.18
N VAL A 30 19.70 -2.63 -7.34
CA VAL A 30 20.48 -3.26 -6.28
C VAL A 30 21.97 -2.97 -6.51
N PHE A 31 22.66 -2.58 -5.43
CA PHE A 31 24.10 -2.32 -5.37
C PHE A 31 24.70 -3.12 -4.20
N GLY A 32 25.20 -4.32 -4.50
CA GLY A 32 25.66 -5.26 -3.48
C GLY A 32 24.50 -5.73 -2.59
N PHE A 33 24.61 -5.54 -1.28
CA PHE A 33 23.55 -5.87 -0.32
C PHE A 33 22.48 -4.78 -0.15
N HIS A 34 22.66 -3.63 -0.79
CA HIS A 34 21.72 -2.51 -0.69
C HIS A 34 20.84 -2.45 -1.93
N GLY A 35 19.59 -2.06 -1.77
CA GLY A 35 18.69 -1.82 -2.88
C GLY A 35 17.73 -0.67 -2.57
N TYR A 36 17.11 -0.13 -3.61
CA TYR A 36 16.11 0.91 -3.47
C TYR A 36 14.90 0.64 -4.37
N MET A 37 13.78 1.26 -4.00
CA MET A 37 12.58 1.35 -4.82
C MET A 37 12.05 2.78 -4.76
N PHE A 38 11.57 3.27 -5.89
CA PHE A 38 10.88 4.52 -6.07
C PHE A 38 9.55 4.27 -6.81
N ALA A 39 8.52 5.01 -6.43
CA ALA A 39 7.21 4.98 -7.08
C ALA A 39 6.67 6.40 -7.24
N ASP A 40 6.29 6.75 -8.46
CA ASP A 40 5.51 7.95 -8.79
C ASP A 40 4.15 7.48 -9.34
N LEU A 41 3.12 7.66 -8.51
CA LEU A 41 1.77 7.24 -8.85
C LEU A 41 0.92 8.42 -9.36
N GLY A 42 1.45 9.65 -9.41
CA GLY A 42 0.65 10.87 -9.56
C GLY A 42 -0.50 10.90 -8.55
N GLU A 43 -1.67 11.38 -8.98
CA GLU A 43 -2.91 11.17 -8.23
C GLU A 43 -3.26 9.68 -8.21
N HIS A 44 -3.33 9.10 -7.00
CA HIS A 44 -3.61 7.68 -6.82
C HIS A 44 -4.72 7.46 -5.79
N GLU A 45 -5.78 6.80 -6.26
CA GLU A 45 -6.87 6.33 -5.42
C GLU A 45 -6.68 4.83 -5.15
N PHE A 46 -6.77 4.45 -3.88
CA PHE A 46 -6.71 3.05 -3.47
C PHE A 46 -7.73 2.76 -2.39
N VAL A 47 -7.98 1.48 -2.21
CA VAL A 47 -8.92 0.96 -1.21
C VAL A 47 -8.10 0.35 -0.08
N GLU A 48 -8.31 0.84 1.15
CA GLU A 48 -7.70 0.33 2.36
C GLU A 48 -8.75 -0.42 3.20
N GLU A 49 -8.52 -1.71 3.41
CA GLU A 49 -9.31 -2.51 4.35
C GLU A 49 -8.81 -2.26 5.78
N LYS A 50 -9.71 -1.79 6.66
CA LYS A 50 -9.41 -1.64 8.08
C LYS A 50 -10.10 -2.74 8.88
N PRO A 51 -9.35 -3.49 9.72
CA PRO A 51 -9.97 -4.43 10.63
C PRO A 51 -10.81 -3.66 11.66
N LYS A 52 -12.02 -4.16 11.92
CA LYS A 52 -12.89 -3.63 12.96
C LYS A 52 -12.22 -3.80 14.32
N VAL A 53 -11.92 -2.68 14.99
CA VAL A 53 -11.56 -2.69 16.40
C VAL A 53 -12.79 -3.15 17.17
N ALA A 54 -12.80 -4.40 17.63
CA ALA A 54 -13.81 -4.85 18.57
C ALA A 54 -13.74 -3.94 19.80
N LYS A 55 -14.72 -3.05 19.97
CA LYS A 55 -14.90 -2.33 21.22
C LYS A 55 -15.15 -3.40 22.28
N GLY A 56 -14.11 -3.73 23.05
CA GLY A 56 -14.26 -4.55 24.24
C GLY A 56 -15.29 -3.87 25.14
N SER A 57 -16.46 -4.49 25.29
CA SER A 57 -17.43 -4.07 26.30
C SER A 57 -16.74 -4.14 27.66
N PRO A 58 -16.75 -3.07 28.48
CA PRO A 58 -16.26 -3.18 29.84
C PRO A 58 -17.32 -3.94 30.64
N GLY A 59 -17.12 -5.25 30.83
CA GLY A 59 -17.91 -5.98 31.82
C GLY A 59 -18.01 -7.49 31.64
N VAL A 60 -17.51 -8.17 32.68
CA VAL A 60 -17.87 -9.49 33.20
C VAL A 60 -17.06 -10.70 32.68
N GLN A 61 -16.21 -11.20 33.58
CA GLN A 61 -15.64 -12.56 33.61
C GLN A 61 -16.77 -13.56 33.92
N ASP A 62 -16.95 -14.61 33.10
CA ASP A 62 -16.87 -16.04 33.53
C ASP A 62 -17.19 -17.02 32.38
N GLY A 63 -16.47 -18.16 32.31
CA GLY A 63 -16.89 -19.40 31.61
C GLY A 63 -16.31 -19.74 30.22
N PRO A 64 -15.91 -21.01 29.94
CA PRO A 64 -15.32 -21.42 28.66
C PRO A 64 -16.38 -21.97 27.71
N GLU A 65 -16.79 -21.19 26.72
CA GLU A 65 -17.46 -21.72 25.53
C GLU A 65 -16.79 -21.20 24.28
N ALA A 66 -16.50 -22.13 23.37
CA ALA A 66 -15.85 -21.92 22.09
C ALA A 66 -16.64 -20.92 21.24
N LYS A 67 -16.38 -19.63 21.45
CA LYS A 67 -16.85 -18.57 20.56
C LYS A 67 -16.04 -18.70 19.27
N ARG A 68 -16.63 -19.33 18.24
CA ARG A 68 -16.23 -19.09 16.85
C ARG A 68 -16.12 -17.57 16.72
N ALA A 69 -14.89 -17.07 16.55
CA ALA A 69 -14.65 -15.65 16.37
C ALA A 69 -15.54 -15.20 15.22
N ARG A 70 -16.54 -14.38 15.52
CA ARG A 70 -17.34 -13.71 14.49
C ARG A 70 -16.34 -12.83 13.77
N VAL A 71 -15.89 -13.26 12.59
CA VAL A 71 -15.10 -12.42 11.69
C VAL A 71 -16.05 -11.33 11.26
N GLU A 72 -15.99 -10.20 11.95
CA GLU A 72 -16.71 -9.00 11.52
C GLU A 72 -16.17 -8.63 10.14
N PRO A 73 -17.04 -8.34 9.14
CA PRO A 73 -16.59 -7.96 7.82
C PRO A 73 -15.70 -6.72 7.91
N ALA A 74 -14.54 -6.76 7.24
CA ALA A 74 -13.61 -5.65 7.17
C ALA A 74 -14.32 -4.41 6.61
N GLU A 75 -14.10 -3.26 7.25
CA GLU A 75 -14.64 -1.99 6.75
C GLU A 75 -13.68 -1.45 5.69
N THR A 76 -14.22 -1.11 4.53
CA THR A 76 -13.43 -0.68 3.38
C THR A 76 -13.47 0.85 3.28
N THR A 77 -12.30 1.49 3.27
CA THR A 77 -12.19 2.95 3.12
C THR A 77 -11.43 3.32 1.86
N VAL A 78 -11.95 4.26 1.07
CA VAL A 78 -11.25 4.79 -0.11
C VAL A 78 -10.31 5.90 0.34
N VAL A 79 -9.04 5.83 -0.07
CA VAL A 79 -8.00 6.81 0.26
C VAL A 79 -7.51 7.46 -1.03
N LYS A 80 -7.39 8.79 -1.03
CA LYS A 80 -6.73 9.58 -2.09
C LYS A 80 -5.41 10.13 -1.54
N LYS A 81 -4.30 9.90 -2.24
CA LYS A 81 -2.97 10.42 -1.90
C LYS A 81 -2.31 11.11 -3.09
#